data_AF-A0A974S8B2-F1
#
_entry.id   AF-A0A974S8B2-F1
#
_cell.length_a   1.000
_cell.length_b   1.000
_cell.length_c   1.000
_cell.angle_alpha   90.00
_cell.angle_beta   90.00
_cell.angle_gamma   90.00
#
_symmetry.space_group_name_H-M   'P 1'
#
loop_
_entity.id
_entity.type
_entity.pdbx_description
1 polymer ?
#
loop_
_entity_poly.entity_id
_entity_poly.type
_entity_poly.pdbx_seq_one_letter_code
_entity_poly.pdbx_strand_id
1 'polypeptide(L)'
;MTWIAGGAFRMGSDHHYAEEAPAREAAVAGFWIDTAPVTNRQFARFVRETGWTSFAERTPDPADYPGAPPDALVAGSLVFTPPPAPCPWTIPAAGGATWPAPTGAIPSGPTAVSPACGSTRRPRRLDRRRGLCRLGQG
;
A
#
# COMPACT_ATOMS: atom_id res chain seq x y z
N MET A 1 -8.61 -26.03 3.07
CA MET A 1 -8.05 -25.89 4.42
C MET A 1 -7.20 -27.09 4.79
N THR A 2 -6.15 -26.87 5.59
CA THR A 2 -5.31 -27.90 6.22
C THR A 2 -5.19 -27.61 7.73
N TRP A 3 -5.08 -28.65 8.54
CA TRP A 3 -4.91 -28.51 9.99
C TRP A 3 -3.44 -28.28 10.32
N ILE A 4 -3.17 -27.25 11.11
CA ILE A 4 -1.85 -26.96 11.66
C ILE A 4 -1.92 -27.23 13.16
N ALA A 5 -1.08 -28.15 13.64
CA ALA A 5 -0.96 -28.41 15.07
C ALA A 5 -0.43 -27.16 15.78
N GLY A 6 -0.96 -26.90 16.98
CA GLY A 6 -0.48 -25.82 17.82
C GLY A 6 0.95 -26.05 18.32
N GLY A 7 1.60 -24.99 18.76
CA GLY A 7 2.98 -25.06 19.26
C GLY A 7 3.55 -23.68 19.58
N ALA A 8 4.73 -23.70 20.19
CA ALA A 8 5.54 -22.50 20.41
C ALA A 8 6.53 -22.31 19.25
N PHE A 9 6.74 -21.06 18.85
CA PHE A 9 7.69 -20.68 17.81
C PHE A 9 8.23 -19.27 18.05
N ARG A 10 9.26 -18.89 17.30
CA ARG A 10 9.81 -17.54 17.34
C ARG A 10 9.15 -16.68 16.25
N MET A 11 8.41 -15.66 16.67
CA MET A 11 7.72 -14.70 15.82
C MET A 11 8.54 -13.41 15.69
N GLY A 12 8.61 -12.84 14.48
CA GLY A 12 9.36 -11.61 14.19
C GLY A 12 10.82 -11.85 13.81
N SER A 13 11.60 -10.76 13.63
CA SER A 13 13.00 -10.80 13.24
C SER A 13 13.81 -9.64 13.82
N ASP A 14 15.02 -9.93 14.32
CA ASP A 14 15.97 -8.91 14.81
C ASP A 14 16.98 -8.44 13.74
N HIS A 15 16.88 -8.97 12.51
CA HIS A 15 17.89 -8.77 11.45
C HIS A 15 17.39 -8.02 10.23
N HIS A 16 16.09 -7.71 10.17
CA HIS A 16 15.46 -7.11 8.99
C HIS A 16 14.90 -5.72 9.35
N TYR A 17 13.60 -5.54 9.16
CA TYR A 17 12.83 -4.35 9.44
C TYR A 17 12.73 -4.13 10.96
N ALA A 18 12.97 -2.90 11.44
CA ALA A 18 12.90 -2.55 12.87
C ALA A 18 11.52 -2.80 13.49
N GLU A 19 10.49 -2.73 12.64
CA GLU A 19 9.06 -2.95 12.87
C GLU A 19 8.74 -4.43 13.08
N GLU A 20 9.61 -5.32 12.57
CA GLU A 20 9.51 -6.78 12.76
C GLU A 20 10.22 -7.26 14.04
N ALA A 21 10.97 -6.36 14.70
CA ALA A 21 11.69 -6.62 15.94
C ALA A 21 10.85 -6.21 17.18
N PRO A 22 11.15 -6.78 18.37
CA PRO A 22 12.08 -7.88 18.59
C PRO A 22 11.47 -9.22 18.22
N ALA A 23 12.30 -10.17 17.79
CA ALA A 23 11.90 -11.55 17.71
C ALA A 23 11.55 -12.08 19.11
N ARG A 24 10.36 -12.67 19.25
CA ARG A 24 9.85 -13.15 20.54
C ARG A 24 9.27 -14.55 20.45
N GLU A 25 9.23 -15.24 21.58
CA GLU A 25 8.49 -16.50 21.69
C GLU A 25 6.98 -16.21 21.64
N ALA A 26 6.26 -16.98 20.84
CA ALA A 26 4.81 -16.94 20.70
C ALA A 26 4.27 -18.38 20.65
N ALA A 27 3.08 -18.59 21.21
CA ALA A 27 2.40 -19.87 21.14
C ALA A 27 0.99 -19.68 20.59
N VAL A 28 0.54 -20.64 19.79
CA VAL A 28 -0.83 -20.68 19.24
C VAL A 28 -1.43 -22.06 19.44
N ALA A 29 -2.75 -22.11 19.64
CA ALA A 29 -3.50 -23.36 19.59
C ALA A 29 -3.53 -23.92 18.16
N GLY A 30 -3.88 -25.20 18.00
CA GLY A 30 -4.06 -25.78 16.66
C GLY A 30 -5.25 -25.13 15.93
N PHE A 31 -5.12 -24.94 14.62
CA PHE A 31 -6.12 -24.27 13.81
C PHE A 31 -6.12 -24.74 12.35
N TRP A 32 -7.20 -24.46 11.64
CA TRP A 32 -7.29 -24.68 10.20
C TRP A 32 -6.86 -23.43 9.43
N ILE A 33 -6.05 -23.61 8.38
CA ILE A 33 -5.68 -22.53 7.46
C ILE A 33 -5.96 -22.94 6.02
N ASP A 34 -6.37 -21.99 5.17
CA ASP A 34 -6.47 -22.25 3.75
C ASP A 34 -5.10 -22.46 3.10
N THR A 35 -5.03 -23.44 2.20
CA THR A 35 -3.78 -23.83 1.53
C THR A 35 -3.40 -22.88 0.39
N ALA A 36 -4.31 -22.00 -0.02
CA ALA A 36 -4.12 -21.00 -1.04
C ALA A 36 -4.93 -19.74 -0.68
N PRO A 37 -4.52 -18.54 -1.13
CA PRO A 37 -5.33 -17.33 -0.98
C PRO A 37 -6.73 -17.50 -1.58
N VAL A 38 -7.70 -16.73 -1.06
CA VAL A 38 -9.05 -16.66 -1.64
C VAL A 38 -8.96 -16.18 -3.08
N THR A 39 -9.49 -16.96 -4.00
CA THR A 39 -9.46 -16.65 -5.44
C THR A 39 -10.58 -15.69 -5.84
N ASN A 40 -10.39 -14.96 -6.94
CA ASN A 40 -11.44 -14.12 -7.53
C ASN A 40 -12.74 -14.88 -7.79
N ARG A 41 -12.65 -16.16 -8.19
CA ARG A 41 -13.83 -17.02 -8.41
C ARG A 41 -14.59 -17.30 -7.10
N GLN A 42 -13.88 -17.57 -6.01
CA GLN A 42 -14.50 -17.80 -4.70
C GLN A 42 -15.13 -16.52 -4.16
N PHE A 43 -14.42 -15.39 -4.25
CA PHE A 43 -14.93 -14.10 -3.79
C PHE A 43 -16.14 -13.64 -4.63
N ALA A 44 -16.10 -13.82 -5.96
CA ALA A 44 -17.24 -13.53 -6.83
C ALA A 44 -18.49 -14.35 -6.47
N ARG A 45 -18.32 -15.63 -6.12
CA ARG A 45 -19.42 -16.46 -5.63
C ARG A 45 -20.02 -15.87 -4.35
N PHE A 46 -19.18 -15.54 -3.37
CA PHE A 46 -19.60 -14.92 -2.11
C PHE A 46 -20.39 -13.62 -2.34
N VAL A 47 -19.91 -12.73 -3.22
CA VAL A 47 -20.60 -11.48 -3.55
C VAL A 47 -21.98 -11.75 -4.16
N ARG A 48 -22.10 -12.69 -5.11
CA ARG A 48 -23.40 -13.04 -5.72
C ARG A 48 -24.39 -13.63 -4.72
N GLU A 49 -23.92 -14.43 -3.76
CA GLU A 49 -24.78 -15.11 -2.79
C GLU A 49 -25.24 -14.17 -1.67
N THR A 50 -24.43 -13.17 -1.31
CA THR A 50 -24.69 -12.30 -0.16
C THR A 50 -25.10 -10.88 -0.53
N GLY A 51 -24.88 -10.46 -1.77
CA GLY A 51 -24.99 -9.05 -2.17
C GLY A 51 -23.92 -8.15 -1.53
N TRP A 52 -22.81 -8.71 -1.05
CA TRP A 52 -21.77 -7.96 -0.36
C TRP A 52 -21.14 -6.87 -1.23
N THR A 53 -21.02 -5.66 -0.67
CA THR A 53 -20.29 -4.53 -1.27
C THR A 53 -19.02 -4.28 -0.46
N SER A 54 -17.83 -4.37 -1.08
CA SER A 54 -16.56 -4.15 -0.37
C SER A 54 -16.35 -2.69 0.03
N PHE A 55 -15.40 -2.44 0.92
CA PHE A 55 -15.06 -1.06 1.33
C PHE A 55 -14.61 -0.20 0.13
N ALA A 56 -13.83 -0.78 -0.80
CA ALA A 56 -13.35 -0.09 -1.99
C ALA A 56 -14.48 0.32 -2.97
N GLU A 57 -15.67 -0.29 -2.83
CA GLU A 57 -16.85 0.04 -3.64
C GLU A 57 -17.74 1.10 -2.98
N ARG A 58 -17.43 1.53 -1.75
CA ARG A 58 -18.20 2.52 -0.98
C ARG A 58 -17.48 3.86 -0.99
N THR A 59 -18.25 4.94 -1.04
CA THR A 59 -17.72 6.29 -0.77
C THR A 59 -17.28 6.36 0.69
N PRO A 60 -16.02 6.76 0.98
CA PRO A 60 -15.54 6.91 2.35
C PRO A 60 -16.36 7.93 3.14
N ASP A 61 -16.60 7.68 4.44
CA ASP A 61 -17.22 8.66 5.32
C ASP A 61 -16.18 9.74 5.70
N PRO A 62 -16.44 11.05 5.44
CA PRO A 62 -15.53 12.11 5.85
C PRO A 62 -15.18 12.11 7.34
N ALA A 63 -16.04 11.57 8.21
CA ALA A 63 -15.78 11.49 9.65
C ALA A 63 -14.60 10.56 9.99
N ASP A 64 -14.38 9.52 9.18
CA ASP A 64 -13.27 8.57 9.36
C ASP A 64 -11.92 9.16 8.86
N TYR A 65 -11.97 10.23 8.07
CA TYR A 65 -10.80 10.82 7.39
C TYR A 65 -10.69 12.34 7.62
N PRO A 66 -10.50 12.80 8.88
CA PRO A 66 -10.36 14.22 9.18
C PRO A 66 -9.15 14.83 8.46
N GLY A 67 -9.39 15.84 7.63
CA GLY A 67 -8.35 16.53 6.86
C GLY A 67 -8.10 15.97 5.46
N ALA A 68 -8.80 14.90 5.04
CA ALA A 68 -8.79 14.49 3.65
C ALA A 68 -9.51 15.53 2.78
N PRO A 69 -8.96 15.87 1.60
CA PRO A 69 -9.64 16.77 0.69
C PRO A 69 -10.90 16.07 0.13
N PRO A 70 -12.06 16.76 0.02
CA PRO A 70 -13.33 16.10 -0.33
C PRO A 70 -13.32 15.37 -1.68
N ASP A 71 -12.50 15.83 -2.63
CA ASP A 71 -12.33 15.22 -3.94
C ASP A 71 -11.52 13.91 -3.91
N ALA A 72 -10.80 13.63 -2.81
CA ALA A 72 -10.14 12.36 -2.59
C ALA A 72 -11.04 11.30 -1.92
N LEU A 73 -12.21 11.68 -1.39
CA LEU A 73 -13.17 10.77 -0.75
C LEU A 73 -14.06 10.10 -1.81
N VAL A 74 -13.43 9.32 -2.68
CA VAL A 74 -14.10 8.56 -3.74
C VAL A 74 -13.94 7.07 -3.49
N ALA A 75 -14.91 6.27 -3.97
CA ALA A 75 -14.78 4.82 -3.95
C ALA A 75 -13.54 4.37 -4.75
N GLY A 76 -12.70 3.57 -4.12
CA GLY A 76 -11.48 3.06 -4.72
C GLY A 76 -10.57 2.40 -3.69
N SER A 77 -9.37 2.03 -4.14
CA SER A 77 -8.34 1.42 -3.30
C SER A 77 -6.97 1.97 -3.68
N LEU A 78 -5.97 1.71 -2.83
CA LEU A 78 -4.58 2.02 -3.14
C LEU A 78 -4.06 1.04 -4.19
N VAL A 79 -3.52 1.57 -5.28
CA VAL A 79 -2.83 0.79 -6.32
C VAL A 79 -1.37 1.21 -6.34
N PHE A 80 -0.50 0.28 -6.00
CA PHE A 80 0.94 0.49 -6.00
C PHE A 80 1.46 0.36 -7.44
N THR A 81 1.73 1.49 -8.08
CA THR A 81 2.43 1.53 -9.37
C THR A 81 3.90 1.84 -9.11
N PRO A 82 4.85 0.96 -9.48
CA PRO A 82 6.27 1.24 -9.35
C PRO A 82 6.62 2.55 -10.08
N PRO A 83 7.25 3.52 -9.41
CA PRO A 83 7.60 4.77 -10.06
C PRO A 83 8.78 4.53 -11.03
N PRO A 84 8.86 5.27 -12.16
CA PRO A 84 9.96 5.12 -13.12
C PRO A 84 11.30 5.63 -12.57
N ALA A 85 11.29 6.34 -11.44
CA ALA A 85 12.45 6.86 -10.72
C ALA A 85 12.12 6.92 -9.21
N PRO A 86 13.12 7.04 -8.33
CA PRO A 86 12.88 7.22 -6.89
C PRO A 86 11.94 8.40 -6.64
N CYS A 87 10.84 8.16 -5.92
CA CYS A 87 9.85 9.17 -5.57
C CYS A 87 9.66 9.23 -4.04
N PRO A 88 9.08 10.32 -3.51
CA PRO A 88 8.59 10.36 -2.14
C PRO A 88 7.60 9.22 -1.89
N TRP A 89 7.46 8.75 -0.64
CA TRP A 89 6.59 7.64 -0.23
C TRP A 89 5.07 7.92 -0.36
N THR A 90 4.68 9.02 -1.00
CA THR A 90 3.28 9.38 -1.18
C THR A 90 2.72 8.64 -2.38
N ILE A 91 1.72 7.78 -2.14
CA ILE A 91 1.07 6.98 -3.17
C ILE A 91 -0.34 7.56 -3.40
N PRO A 92 -0.65 8.03 -4.62
CA PRO A 92 -1.99 8.51 -4.92
C PRO A 92 -3.00 7.36 -4.88
N ALA A 93 -4.19 7.61 -4.36
CA ALA A 93 -5.30 6.67 -4.43
C ALA A 93 -5.74 6.49 -5.89
N ALA A 94 -6.04 5.25 -6.31
CA ALA A 94 -6.58 4.97 -7.63
C ALA A 94 -8.11 4.92 -7.54
N GLY A 95 -8.77 5.99 -8.01
CA GLY A 95 -10.22 6.06 -8.08
C GLY A 95 -10.79 4.88 -8.88
N GLY A 96 -11.84 4.24 -8.35
CA GLY A 96 -12.53 3.12 -9.00
C GLY A 96 -11.80 1.77 -8.96
N ALA A 97 -10.62 1.67 -8.33
CA ALA A 97 -9.97 0.38 -8.10
C ALA A 97 -10.79 -0.47 -7.11
N THR A 98 -11.38 -1.55 -7.61
CA THR A 98 -12.30 -2.43 -6.87
C THR A 98 -11.94 -3.89 -7.14
N TRP A 99 -12.46 -4.85 -6.36
CA TRP A 99 -12.10 -6.25 -6.56
C TRP A 99 -12.40 -6.83 -7.97
N PRO A 100 -13.46 -6.45 -8.71
CA PRO A 100 -13.66 -6.91 -10.09
C PRO A 100 -12.80 -6.13 -11.10
N ALA A 101 -12.28 -4.96 -10.73
CA ALA A 101 -11.42 -4.10 -11.55
C ALA A 101 -10.22 -3.60 -10.70
N PRO A 102 -9.23 -4.46 -10.42
CA PRO A 102 -8.22 -4.22 -9.37
C PRO A 102 -7.26 -3.06 -9.68
N THR A 103 -7.14 -2.67 -10.94
CA THR A 103 -6.37 -1.49 -11.37
C THR A 103 -7.24 -0.23 -11.49
N GLY A 104 -8.54 -0.33 -11.22
CA GLY A 104 -9.55 0.65 -11.60
C GLY A 104 -9.76 0.71 -13.12
N ALA A 105 -10.69 1.57 -13.53
CA ALA A 105 -10.67 2.06 -14.89
C ALA A 105 -9.45 2.99 -15.01
N ILE A 106 -8.50 2.71 -15.91
CA ILE A 106 -7.59 3.76 -16.34
C ILE A 106 -8.50 4.86 -16.90
N PRO A 107 -8.48 6.10 -16.38
CA PRO A 107 -9.24 7.16 -17.00
C PRO A 107 -8.72 7.30 -18.44
N SER A 108 -9.56 6.94 -19.42
CA SER A 108 -9.34 7.27 -20.83
C SER A 108 -9.53 8.79 -20.99
N GLY A 109 -8.59 9.57 -20.50
CA GLY A 109 -8.61 11.03 -20.49
C GLY A 109 -7.24 11.56 -20.10
N PRO A 110 -6.82 12.75 -20.57
CA PRO A 110 -5.46 13.22 -20.41
C PRO A 110 -5.08 13.23 -18.93
N THR A 111 -4.04 12.46 -18.65
CA THR A 111 -3.34 12.34 -17.37
C THR A 111 -3.33 13.66 -16.59
N ALA A 112 -4.06 13.72 -15.48
CA ALA A 112 -3.62 14.50 -14.34
C ALA A 112 -2.47 13.74 -13.65
N VAL A 113 -1.37 13.53 -14.37
CA VAL A 113 -0.07 13.34 -13.73
C VAL A 113 0.21 14.71 -13.13
N SER A 114 0.00 14.84 -11.83
CA SER A 114 0.46 16.02 -11.11
C SER A 114 1.97 16.14 -11.37
N PRO A 115 2.47 17.22 -11.97
CA PRO A 115 3.87 17.35 -12.32
C PRO A 115 4.65 17.69 -11.06
N ALA A 116 4.92 16.68 -10.23
CA ALA A 116 5.94 16.77 -9.19
C ALA A 116 7.22 16.04 -9.63
N CYS A 117 7.57 16.15 -10.91
CA CYS A 117 8.95 15.96 -11.37
C CYS A 117 9.50 17.34 -11.78
N GLY A 118 9.56 18.24 -10.79
CA GLY A 118 10.26 19.50 -10.90
C GLY A 118 11.76 19.25 -10.66
N SER A 119 12.55 19.49 -11.71
CA SER A 119 13.99 19.36 -11.74
C SER A 119 14.69 19.93 -10.49
N THR A 120 15.28 19.06 -9.66
CA THR A 120 16.40 19.48 -8.82
C THR A 120 17.68 19.15 -9.58
N ARG A 121 18.46 20.20 -9.87
CA ARG A 121 19.78 20.16 -10.53
C ARG A 121 20.59 18.96 -10.03
N ARG A 122 21.18 18.21 -10.97
CA ARG A 122 22.22 17.21 -10.68
C ARG A 122 23.21 17.76 -9.63
N PRO A 123 23.35 17.17 -8.43
CA PRO A 123 24.53 17.45 -7.64
C PRO A 123 25.74 16.89 -8.39
N ARG A 124 26.68 17.78 -8.73
CA ARG A 124 28.00 17.39 -9.25
C ARG A 124 28.64 16.43 -8.25
N ARG A 125 29.40 15.45 -8.77
CA ARG A 125 30.20 14.46 -8.04
C ARG A 125 30.63 14.96 -6.65
N LEU A 126 30.25 14.19 -5.62
CA LEU A 126 30.76 14.35 -4.27
C LEU A 126 32.27 14.08 -4.28
N ASP A 127 33.10 15.12 -4.17
CA ASP A 127 34.52 14.95 -3.81
C ASP A 127 34.60 14.72 -2.29
N ARG A 128 35.14 13.57 -1.90
CA ARG A 128 35.11 13.00 -0.54
C ARG A 128 36.07 13.68 0.46
N ARG A 129 36.65 14.85 0.18
CA ARG A 129 37.79 15.35 0.99
C ARG A 129 37.59 16.57 1.87
N ARG A 130 36.48 17.32 1.82
CA ARG A 130 36.28 18.48 2.73
C ARG A 130 34.83 18.62 3.18
N GLY A 131 34.53 18.08 4.35
CA GLY A 131 33.21 18.15 4.98
C GLY A 131 32.95 19.50 5.63
N LEU A 132 32.30 20.42 4.91
CA LEU A 132 31.58 21.58 5.44
C LEU A 132 30.78 22.25 4.30
N CYS A 133 29.45 22.19 4.37
CA CYS A 133 28.57 22.96 3.48
C CYS A 133 28.19 24.28 4.16
N ARG A 134 28.66 25.41 3.63
CA ARG A 134 28.06 26.73 3.88
C ARG A 134 26.82 26.87 3.00
N LEU A 135 25.69 27.21 3.61
CA LEU A 135 24.48 27.70 2.93
C LEU A 135 24.77 29.12 2.41
N GLY A 136 24.87 29.29 1.10
CA GLY A 136 24.87 30.59 0.45
C GLY A 136 23.47 30.89 -0.08
N GLN A 137 22.89 32.00 0.38
CA GLN A 137 21.64 32.55 -0.15
C GLN A 137 21.84 33.09 -1.57
N GLY A 138 20.79 33.00 -2.38
CA GLY A 138 20.70 33.54 -3.74
C GLY A 138 19.44 33.04 -4.41
#